data_AF-A0A970U1C8-F1
#
_entry.id   AF-A0A970U1C8-F1
#
_cell.length_a   1.000
_cell.length_b   1.000
_cell.length_c   1.000
_cell.angle_alpha   90.00
_cell.angle_beta   90.00
_cell.angle_gamma   90.00
#
_symmetry.space_group_name_H-M   'P 1'
#
loop_
_entity.id
_entity.type
_entity.pdbx_description
1 polymer ?
#
loop_
_entity_poly.entity_id
_entity_poly.type
_entity_poly.pdbx_seq_one_letter_code
_entity_poly.pdbx_strand_id
1 'polypeptide(L)'
;HLMDYWNNIMQDDCYYLAVEGWKAELTITKQTKTVTEWDCDLVPKSLVIDRYFLAEKQAIEKLEAEKETIATEITELEEEHNTEEGLLADVPDKVNKGNVQKRLKAIDTPKLKTENAEEIKVLKAYLKLIDDQTALNKKIKEALAELDKKVIERYKTLTEDEIKQLVVDDKWMTVLERDVKTEMERISQRLTQRIKELAERYETTLSQQTTEVTNLESKVNTHLQKMGFVWN
;
A
#
# COMPACT_ATOMS: atom_id res chain seq x y z
N HIS A 1 -4.39 -14.39 16.12
CA HIS A 1 -3.45 -13.25 15.99
C HIS A 1 -2.26 -13.44 16.92
N LEU A 2 -2.37 -13.19 18.23
CA LEU A 2 -1.24 -13.35 19.17
C LEU A 2 -0.65 -14.77 19.20
N MET A 3 -1.49 -15.81 19.29
CA MET A 3 -1.01 -17.20 19.27
C MET A 3 -0.38 -17.59 17.92
N ASP A 4 -0.87 -17.02 16.82
CA ASP A 4 -0.29 -17.27 15.49
C ASP A 4 1.08 -16.59 15.38
N TYR A 5 1.22 -15.37 15.91
CA TYR A 5 2.50 -14.66 15.96
C TYR A 5 3.52 -15.38 16.83
N TRP A 6 3.08 -15.90 17.98
CA TRP A 6 3.91 -16.76 18.82
C TRP A 6 4.42 -17.98 18.04
N ASN A 7 3.51 -18.76 17.45
CA ASN A 7 3.87 -20.01 16.77
C ASN A 7 4.75 -19.80 15.52
N ASN A 8 4.54 -18.71 14.78
CA ASN A 8 5.18 -18.52 13.48
C ASN A 8 6.47 -17.69 13.55
N ILE A 9 6.66 -16.85 14.58
CA ILE A 9 7.79 -15.91 14.67
C ILE A 9 8.51 -16.04 16.01
N MET A 10 7.82 -15.75 17.12
CA MET A 10 8.51 -15.64 18.41
C MET A 10 9.07 -16.97 18.90
N GLN A 11 8.39 -18.09 18.64
CA GLN A 11 8.86 -19.42 19.02
C GLN A 11 10.20 -19.74 18.35
N ASP A 12 10.31 -19.50 17.04
CA ASP A 12 11.54 -19.72 16.27
C ASP A 12 12.64 -18.78 16.76
N ASP A 13 12.34 -17.48 16.95
CA ASP A 13 13.32 -16.53 17.49
C ASP A 13 13.82 -16.94 18.89
N CYS A 14 12.94 -17.41 19.77
CA CYS A 14 13.32 -17.88 21.11
C CYS A 14 14.21 -19.12 21.04
N TYR A 15 13.94 -20.03 20.10
CA TYR A 15 14.79 -21.19 19.85
C TYR A 15 16.17 -20.77 19.34
N TYR A 16 16.24 -19.87 18.36
CA TYR A 16 17.49 -19.29 17.88
C TYR A 16 18.30 -18.64 19.00
N LEU A 17 17.66 -17.80 19.83
CA LEU A 17 18.31 -17.15 20.97
C LEU A 17 18.83 -18.16 22.01
N ALA A 18 18.13 -19.26 22.24
CA ALA A 18 18.56 -20.29 23.19
C ALA A 18 19.80 -21.06 22.71
N VAL A 19 19.95 -21.23 21.39
CA VAL A 19 21.06 -21.99 20.78
C VAL A 19 22.27 -21.09 20.50
N GLU A 20 22.05 -19.93 19.88
CA GLU A 20 23.12 -19.07 19.34
C GLU A 20 23.37 -17.80 20.17
N GLY A 21 22.44 -17.46 21.06
CA GLY A 21 22.46 -16.22 21.84
C GLY A 21 22.05 -15.01 21.02
N TRP A 22 22.37 -13.82 21.54
CA TRP A 22 22.06 -12.54 20.90
C TRP A 22 23.07 -12.21 19.79
N LYS A 23 22.96 -12.91 18.66
CA LYS A 23 23.83 -12.71 17.49
C LYS A 23 23.00 -12.41 16.24
N ALA A 24 23.41 -11.40 15.50
CA ALA A 24 22.80 -11.01 14.23
C ALA A 24 23.74 -11.37 13.06
N GLU A 25 23.92 -12.67 12.81
CA GLU A 25 24.78 -13.15 11.73
C GLU A 25 24.02 -13.11 10.39
N LEU A 26 24.64 -12.49 9.39
CA LEU A 26 24.10 -12.43 8.04
C LEU A 26 24.40 -13.73 7.29
N THR A 27 23.37 -14.40 6.80
CA THR A 27 23.47 -15.56 5.93
C THR A 27 23.10 -15.20 4.50
N ILE A 28 23.66 -15.93 3.53
CA ILE A 28 23.32 -15.73 2.12
C ILE A 28 22.01 -16.48 1.84
N THR A 29 20.93 -15.75 1.61
CA THR A 29 19.62 -16.34 1.29
C THR A 29 19.45 -16.62 -0.19
N LYS A 30 20.04 -15.78 -1.06
CA LYS A 30 20.07 -16.00 -2.50
C LYS A 30 21.39 -15.55 -3.10
N GLN A 31 22.00 -16.43 -3.90
CA GLN A 31 23.18 -16.11 -4.69
C GLN A 31 22.91 -16.36 -6.18
N THR A 32 22.95 -15.29 -6.97
CA THR A 32 22.93 -15.35 -8.43
C THR A 32 24.26 -14.83 -8.98
N LYS A 33 24.49 -14.96 -10.29
CA LYS A 33 25.72 -14.43 -10.93
C LYS A 33 25.90 -12.91 -10.75
N THR A 34 24.84 -12.18 -10.41
CA THR A 34 24.81 -10.71 -10.36
C THR A 34 24.37 -10.13 -9.02
N VAL A 35 23.69 -10.90 -8.17
CA VAL A 35 23.15 -10.41 -6.88
C VAL A 35 23.37 -11.45 -5.79
N THR A 36 23.95 -11.02 -4.66
CA THR A 36 24.04 -11.79 -3.42
C THR A 36 23.16 -11.10 -2.38
N GLU A 37 22.10 -11.77 -1.97
CA GLU A 37 21.16 -11.29 -0.96
C GLU A 37 21.55 -11.88 0.39
N TRP A 38 21.78 -11.00 1.36
CA TRP A 38 22.07 -11.35 2.74
C TRP A 38 20.81 -11.14 3.57
N ASP A 39 20.57 -12.00 4.54
CA ASP A 39 19.50 -11.81 5.51
C ASP A 39 19.90 -12.33 6.90
N CYS A 40 19.16 -11.91 7.92
CA CYS A 40 19.29 -12.40 9.28
C CYS A 40 17.90 -12.71 9.82
N ASP A 41 17.65 -14.00 10.10
CA ASP A 41 16.33 -14.49 10.54
C ASP A 41 15.88 -13.80 11.85
N LEU A 42 16.80 -13.67 12.80
CA LEU A 42 16.52 -13.07 14.11
C LEU A 42 16.27 -11.57 13.98
N VAL A 43 17.11 -10.85 13.23
CA VAL A 43 17.03 -9.40 13.03
C VAL A 43 16.88 -9.12 11.53
N PRO A 44 15.66 -9.00 11.00
CA PRO A 44 15.45 -8.66 9.60
C PRO A 44 16.04 -7.29 9.21
N LYS A 45 16.50 -7.15 7.96
CA LYS A 45 17.01 -5.88 7.40
C LYS A 45 16.08 -4.69 7.60
N SER A 46 14.77 -4.91 7.48
CA SER A 46 13.77 -3.87 7.70
C SER A 46 13.90 -3.22 9.08
N LEU A 47 14.14 -3.98 10.14
CA LEU A 47 14.29 -3.44 11.49
C LEU A 47 15.53 -2.55 11.63
N VAL A 48 16.65 -2.97 11.04
CA VAL A 48 17.88 -2.17 11.05
C VAL A 48 17.70 -0.89 10.25
N ILE A 49 17.03 -0.97 9.09
CA ILE A 49 16.72 0.20 8.26
C ILE A 49 15.80 1.16 9.02
N ASP A 50 14.70 0.65 9.58
CA ASP A 50 13.69 1.46 10.25
C ASP A 50 14.26 2.18 11.48
N ARG A 51 15.19 1.54 12.20
CA ARG A 51 15.80 2.13 13.40
C ARG A 51 16.96 3.07 13.11
N TYR A 52 17.86 2.71 12.18
CA TYR A 52 19.13 3.41 12.00
C TYR A 52 19.24 4.20 10.69
N PHE A 53 18.42 3.90 9.69
CA PHE A 53 18.51 4.46 8.34
C PHE A 53 17.14 4.97 7.84
N LEU A 54 16.29 5.43 8.76
CA LEU A 54 14.95 5.93 8.45
C LEU A 54 15.00 7.11 7.46
N ALA A 55 15.99 7.99 7.60
CA ALA A 55 16.16 9.14 6.73
C ALA A 55 16.48 8.70 5.28
N GLU A 56 17.36 7.72 5.11
CA GLU A 56 17.65 7.13 3.80
C GLU A 56 16.44 6.40 3.22
N LYS A 57 15.71 5.63 4.03
CA LYS A 57 14.46 4.97 3.62
C LYS A 57 13.45 6.00 3.09
N GLN A 58 13.19 7.06 3.86
CA GLN A 58 12.28 8.13 3.47
C GLN A 58 12.75 8.89 2.22
N ALA A 59 14.06 9.08 2.05
CA ALA A 59 14.59 9.70 0.84
C ALA A 59 14.35 8.83 -0.40
N ILE A 60 14.47 7.50 -0.28
CA ILE A 60 14.16 6.56 -1.36
C ILE A 60 12.66 6.55 -1.65
N GLU A 61 11.81 6.47 -0.62
CA GLU A 61 10.34 6.53 -0.77
C GLU A 61 9.90 7.81 -1.47
N LYS A 62 10.54 8.95 -1.18
CA LYS A 62 10.27 10.21 -1.87
C LYS A 62 10.64 10.14 -3.36
N LEU A 63 11.81 9.58 -3.70
CA LEU A 63 12.21 9.39 -5.10
C LEU A 63 11.27 8.43 -5.85
N GLU A 64 10.77 7.40 -5.16
CA GLU A 64 9.78 6.47 -5.72
C GLU A 64 8.43 7.15 -5.97
N ALA A 65 7.96 7.99 -5.05
CA ALA A 65 6.75 8.79 -5.24
C ALA A 65 6.89 9.80 -6.39
N GLU A 66 8.05 10.46 -6.52
CA GLU A 66 8.35 11.33 -7.67
C GLU A 66 8.35 10.54 -8.98
N LYS A 67 8.90 9.33 -8.99
CA LYS A 67 8.89 8.45 -10.16
C LYS A 67 7.47 7.99 -10.54
N GLU A 68 6.63 7.68 -9.56
CA GLU A 68 5.22 7.33 -9.78
C GLU A 68 4.46 8.51 -10.37
N THR A 69 4.70 9.73 -9.85
CA THR A 69 4.13 10.97 -10.40
C THR A 69 4.48 11.13 -11.88
N ILE A 70 5.75 10.98 -12.25
CA ILE A 70 6.18 11.06 -13.66
C ILE A 70 5.56 9.92 -14.50
N ALA A 71 5.37 8.72 -13.94
CA ALA A 71 4.71 7.63 -14.65
C ALA A 71 3.25 7.95 -14.96
N THR A 72 2.55 8.61 -14.04
CA THR A 72 1.20 9.13 -14.27
C THR A 72 1.20 10.21 -15.34
N GLU A 73 2.10 11.20 -15.26
CA GLU A 73 2.21 12.27 -16.28
C GLU A 73 2.49 11.71 -17.69
N ILE A 74 3.32 10.66 -17.80
CA ILE A 74 3.56 9.97 -19.08
C ILE A 74 2.27 9.32 -19.58
N THR A 75 1.55 8.63 -18.70
CA THR A 75 0.30 7.93 -19.06
C THR A 75 -0.76 8.93 -19.50
N GLU A 76 -0.95 10.03 -18.78
CA GLU A 76 -1.89 11.10 -19.14
C GLU A 76 -1.55 11.72 -20.50
N LEU A 77 -0.26 12.01 -20.75
CA LEU A 77 0.21 12.56 -22.03
C LEU A 77 -0.01 11.56 -23.18
N GLU A 78 0.25 10.27 -22.96
CA GLU A 78 -0.05 9.22 -23.94
C GLU A 78 -1.56 9.10 -24.18
N GLU A 79 -2.41 9.12 -23.15
CA GLU A 79 -3.87 9.06 -23.32
C GLU A 79 -4.44 10.26 -24.07
N GLU A 80 -3.93 11.48 -23.81
CA GLU A 80 -4.38 12.71 -24.47
C GLU A 80 -3.95 12.78 -25.94
N HIS A 81 -2.72 12.35 -26.25
CA HIS A 81 -2.11 12.62 -27.55
C HIS A 81 -1.84 11.39 -28.42
N ASN A 82 -1.97 10.17 -27.90
CA ASN A 82 -1.78 8.92 -28.67
C ASN A 82 -3.12 8.38 -29.23
N THR A 83 -3.92 9.27 -29.80
CA THR A 83 -5.16 8.96 -30.52
C THR A 83 -4.97 9.14 -32.02
N GLU A 84 -5.90 8.69 -32.87
CA GLU A 84 -5.77 8.77 -34.33
C GLU A 84 -5.60 10.20 -34.88
N GLU A 85 -6.13 11.21 -34.17
CA GLU A 85 -5.98 12.64 -34.49
C GLU A 85 -5.03 13.38 -33.52
N GLY A 86 -4.35 12.63 -32.64
CA GLY A 86 -3.53 13.19 -31.57
C GLY A 86 -2.11 13.59 -32.02
N LEU A 87 -1.45 14.42 -31.20
CA LEU A 87 -0.10 14.94 -31.46
C LEU A 87 1.01 13.88 -31.37
N LEU A 88 0.70 12.63 -31.00
CA LEU A 88 1.60 11.49 -31.06
C LEU A 88 1.24 10.48 -32.17
N ALA A 89 0.17 10.71 -32.94
CA ALA A 89 -0.31 9.77 -33.97
C ALA A 89 0.75 9.42 -35.03
N ASP A 90 1.59 10.40 -35.36
CA ASP A 90 2.66 10.26 -36.36
C ASP A 90 3.95 9.64 -35.81
N VAL A 91 3.99 9.26 -34.53
CA VAL A 91 5.12 8.52 -33.95
C VAL A 91 5.07 7.08 -34.49
N PRO A 92 6.17 6.57 -35.08
CA PRO A 92 6.16 5.22 -35.64
C PRO A 92 6.04 4.16 -34.53
N ASP A 93 5.17 3.18 -34.74
CA ASP A 93 4.92 2.05 -33.82
C ASP A 93 4.51 2.49 -32.40
N LYS A 94 5.04 1.81 -31.37
CA LYS A 94 4.82 2.16 -29.97
C LYS A 94 5.54 3.47 -29.62
N VAL A 95 4.84 4.37 -28.91
CA VAL A 95 5.43 5.56 -28.30
C VAL A 95 6.54 5.13 -27.33
N ASN A 96 7.77 5.53 -27.64
CA ASN A 96 8.95 5.30 -26.82
C ASN A 96 10.01 6.33 -27.19
N LYS A 97 11.05 6.45 -26.34
CA LYS A 97 12.16 7.40 -26.53
C LYS A 97 12.76 7.37 -27.94
N GLY A 98 13.02 6.18 -28.48
CA GLY A 98 13.67 6.01 -29.79
C GLY A 98 12.78 6.46 -30.94
N ASN A 99 11.49 6.13 -30.90
CA ASN A 99 10.55 6.46 -31.97
C ASN A 99 10.15 7.94 -31.94
N VAL A 100 9.99 8.54 -30.75
CA VAL A 100 9.78 9.98 -30.60
C VAL A 100 10.97 10.78 -31.12
N GLN A 101 12.20 10.32 -30.85
CA GLN A 101 13.42 10.94 -31.41
C GLN A 101 13.49 10.83 -32.94
N LYS A 102 13.03 9.72 -33.54
CA LYS A 102 12.96 9.58 -35.00
C LYS A 102 11.96 10.57 -35.59
N ARG A 103 10.78 10.72 -34.97
CA ARG A 103 9.76 11.69 -35.42
C ARG A 103 10.28 13.12 -35.37
N LEU A 104 10.90 13.53 -34.27
CA LEU A 104 11.52 14.86 -34.14
C LEU A 104 12.56 15.14 -35.24
N LYS A 105 13.34 14.13 -35.64
CA LYS A 105 14.31 14.27 -36.75
C LYS A 105 13.62 14.40 -38.11
N ALA A 106 12.50 13.73 -38.33
CA ALA A 106 11.75 13.81 -39.58
C ALA A 106 11.16 15.21 -39.84
N ILE A 107 10.82 15.94 -38.77
CA ILE A 107 10.22 17.28 -38.83
C ILE A 107 11.21 18.42 -38.56
N ASP A 108 12.52 18.19 -38.69
CA ASP A 108 13.56 19.13 -38.24
C ASP A 108 13.83 20.33 -39.20
N THR A 109 13.13 20.41 -40.33
CA THR A 109 13.28 21.53 -41.29
C THR A 109 12.54 22.80 -40.82
N PRO A 110 12.97 24.02 -41.17
CA PRO A 110 12.33 25.26 -40.71
C PRO A 110 10.83 25.36 -41.01
N LYS A 111 10.42 24.85 -42.18
CA LYS A 111 9.00 24.80 -42.58
C LYS A 111 8.22 23.84 -41.68
N LEU A 112 8.68 22.59 -41.56
CA LEU A 112 8.01 21.56 -40.76
C LEU A 112 8.01 21.90 -39.26
N LYS A 113 9.04 22.56 -38.75
CA LYS A 113 9.07 23.04 -37.36
C LYS A 113 7.98 24.07 -37.07
N THR A 114 7.66 24.90 -38.05
CA THR A 114 6.61 25.92 -37.91
C THR A 114 5.22 25.28 -38.02
N GLU A 115 5.06 24.33 -38.95
CA GLU A 115 3.80 23.62 -39.17
C GLU A 115 3.46 22.65 -38.02
N ASN A 116 4.47 22.06 -37.36
CA ASN A 116 4.31 21.04 -36.31
C ASN A 116 4.74 21.56 -34.92
N ALA A 117 4.60 22.86 -34.66
CA ALA A 117 5.13 23.47 -33.43
C ALA A 117 4.56 22.85 -32.14
N GLU A 118 3.24 22.58 -32.10
CA GLU A 118 2.57 21.96 -30.95
C GLU A 118 2.94 20.47 -30.81
N GLU A 119 3.06 19.74 -31.92
CA GLU A 119 3.55 18.34 -31.92
C GLU A 119 4.96 18.27 -31.32
N ILE A 120 5.87 19.14 -31.78
CA ILE A 120 7.24 19.22 -31.28
C ILE A 120 7.28 19.51 -29.78
N LYS A 121 6.35 20.34 -29.27
CA LYS A 121 6.24 20.66 -27.85
C LYS A 121 5.87 19.41 -27.04
N VAL A 122 4.86 18.65 -27.49
CA VAL A 122 4.44 17.39 -26.85
C VAL A 122 5.54 16.33 -26.92
N LEU A 123 6.17 16.13 -28.09
CA LEU A 123 7.27 15.17 -28.26
C LEU A 123 8.46 15.51 -27.35
N LYS A 124 8.79 16.79 -27.18
CA LYS A 124 9.86 17.22 -26.25
C LYS A 124 9.47 17.04 -24.79
N ALA A 125 8.22 17.31 -24.43
CA ALA A 125 7.71 17.06 -23.08
C ALA A 125 7.79 15.57 -22.74
N TYR A 126 7.33 14.70 -23.64
CA TYR A 126 7.45 13.26 -23.49
C TYR A 126 8.90 12.80 -23.31
N LEU A 127 9.83 13.27 -24.16
CA LEU A 127 11.26 12.92 -24.01
C LEU A 127 11.83 13.38 -22.67
N LYS A 128 11.45 14.56 -22.20
CA LYS A 128 11.89 15.07 -20.90
C LYS A 128 11.39 14.15 -19.78
N LEU A 129 10.10 13.79 -19.77
CA LEU A 129 9.52 12.90 -18.76
C LEU A 129 10.21 11.54 -18.74
N ILE A 130 10.49 10.95 -19.90
CA ILE A 130 11.22 9.69 -20.00
C ILE A 130 12.67 9.84 -19.48
N ASP A 131 13.35 10.92 -19.83
CA ASP A 131 14.70 11.19 -19.35
C ASP A 131 14.73 11.37 -17.82
N ASP A 132 13.79 12.13 -17.26
CA ASP A 132 13.64 12.34 -15.82
C ASP A 132 13.31 11.01 -15.11
N GLN A 133 12.41 10.19 -15.65
CA GLN A 133 12.10 8.86 -15.12
C GLN A 133 13.33 7.92 -15.14
N THR A 134 14.15 7.96 -16.20
CA THR A 134 15.38 7.16 -16.26
C THR A 134 16.44 7.65 -15.26
N ALA A 135 16.55 8.96 -15.06
CA ALA A 135 17.45 9.55 -14.09
C ALA A 135 17.03 9.20 -12.65
N LEU A 136 15.73 9.28 -12.33
CA LEU A 136 15.20 8.85 -11.03
C LEU A 136 15.43 7.36 -10.78
N ASN A 137 15.16 6.49 -11.77
CA ASN A 137 15.45 5.06 -11.65
C ASN A 137 16.92 4.77 -11.33
N LYS A 138 17.84 5.54 -11.93
CA LYS A 138 19.28 5.41 -11.64
C LYS A 138 19.56 5.85 -10.19
N LYS A 139 19.05 7.01 -9.76
CA LYS A 139 19.23 7.51 -8.39
C LYS A 139 18.68 6.54 -7.34
N ILE A 140 17.49 5.98 -7.56
CA ILE A 140 16.88 4.99 -6.65
C ILE A 140 17.76 3.75 -6.54
N LYS A 141 18.26 3.21 -7.66
CA LYS A 141 19.17 2.05 -7.65
C LYS A 141 20.47 2.34 -6.90
N GLU A 142 21.06 3.51 -7.11
CA GLU A 142 22.29 3.92 -6.42
C GLU A 142 22.04 4.09 -4.91
N ALA A 143 20.93 4.75 -4.52
CA ALA A 143 20.55 4.94 -3.13
C ALA A 143 20.25 3.61 -2.41
N LEU A 144 19.55 2.67 -3.07
CA LEU A 144 19.29 1.33 -2.53
C LEU A 144 20.59 0.54 -2.34
N ALA A 145 21.52 0.60 -3.30
CA ALA A 145 22.81 -0.09 -3.18
C ALA A 145 23.67 0.49 -2.04
N GLU A 146 23.67 1.81 -1.89
CA GLU A 146 24.37 2.47 -0.78
C GLU A 146 23.72 2.13 0.58
N LEU A 147 22.39 2.12 0.65
CA LEU A 147 21.66 1.71 1.85
C LEU A 147 21.96 0.26 2.23
N ASP A 148 21.91 -0.67 1.29
CA ASP A 148 22.20 -2.09 1.55
C ASP A 148 23.64 -2.28 2.06
N LYS A 149 24.61 -1.56 1.48
CA LYS A 149 26.00 -1.55 1.96
C LYS A 149 26.09 -1.05 3.41
N LYS A 150 25.48 0.09 3.72
CA LYS A 150 25.46 0.65 5.09
C LYS A 150 24.80 -0.31 6.08
N VAL A 151 23.71 -0.97 5.69
CA VAL A 151 23.00 -1.95 6.50
C VAL A 151 23.91 -3.15 6.79
N ILE A 152 24.59 -3.71 5.79
CA ILE A 152 25.54 -4.83 5.96
C ILE A 152 26.71 -4.43 6.87
N GLU A 153 27.25 -3.22 6.72
CA GLU A 153 28.28 -2.70 7.62
C GLU A 153 27.75 -2.55 9.05
N ARG A 154 26.50 -2.10 9.21
CA ARG A 154 25.88 -1.96 10.52
C ARG A 154 25.73 -3.29 11.24
N TYR A 155 25.29 -4.34 10.55
CA TYR A 155 25.19 -5.70 11.13
C TYR A 155 26.48 -6.16 11.79
N LYS A 156 27.64 -5.87 11.19
CA LYS A 156 28.96 -6.26 11.74
C LYS A 156 29.32 -5.56 13.05
N THR A 157 28.63 -4.46 13.37
CA THR A 157 28.92 -3.60 14.53
C THR A 157 27.79 -3.60 15.55
N LEU A 158 26.71 -4.36 15.31
CA LEU A 158 25.60 -4.46 16.25
C LEU A 158 26.08 -5.09 17.56
N THR A 159 25.80 -4.40 18.65
CA THR A 159 26.06 -4.91 20.00
C THR A 159 24.91 -5.80 20.48
N GLU A 160 25.16 -6.65 21.47
CA GLU A 160 24.13 -7.51 22.05
C GLU A 160 22.92 -6.70 22.57
N ASP A 161 23.15 -5.54 23.21
CA ASP A 161 22.06 -4.70 23.72
C ASP A 161 21.23 -4.09 22.58
N GLU A 162 21.86 -3.72 21.47
CA GLU A 162 21.16 -3.25 20.27
C GLU A 162 20.37 -4.37 19.59
N ILE A 163 20.89 -5.60 19.59
CA ILE A 163 20.16 -6.76 19.07
C ILE A 163 18.93 -7.05 19.95
N LYS A 164 19.08 -7.03 21.28
CA LYS A 164 17.94 -7.17 22.21
C LYS A 164 16.86 -6.13 21.93
N GLN A 165 17.29 -4.89 21.76
CA GLN A 165 16.39 -3.77 21.49
C GLN A 165 15.64 -3.97 20.16
N LEU A 166 16.32 -4.36 19.08
CA LEU A 166 15.70 -4.63 17.78
C LEU A 166 14.70 -5.79 17.84
N VAL A 167 15.06 -6.89 18.52
CA VAL A 167 14.22 -8.08 18.57
C VAL A 167 13.05 -7.90 19.53
N VAL A 168 13.31 -7.46 20.76
CA VAL A 168 12.26 -7.36 21.78
C VAL A 168 11.34 -6.19 21.48
N ASP A 169 11.90 -4.98 21.36
CA ASP A 169 11.07 -3.78 21.28
C ASP A 169 10.55 -3.53 19.86
N ASP A 170 11.43 -3.60 18.86
CA ASP A 170 11.05 -3.24 17.49
C ASP A 170 10.36 -4.38 16.74
N LYS A 171 10.75 -5.65 16.95
CA LYS A 171 10.11 -6.82 16.31
C LYS A 171 8.89 -7.27 17.10
N TRP A 172 9.07 -7.73 18.34
CA TRP A 172 8.02 -8.41 19.09
C TRP A 172 7.00 -7.44 19.70
N MET A 173 7.44 -6.47 20.50
CA MET A 173 6.55 -5.56 21.22
C MET A 173 5.72 -4.71 20.27
N THR A 174 6.29 -4.26 19.14
CA THR A 174 5.55 -3.53 18.11
C THR A 174 4.36 -4.34 17.56
N VAL A 175 4.55 -5.64 17.29
CA VAL A 175 3.47 -6.50 16.81
C VAL A 175 2.46 -6.82 17.92
N LEU A 176 2.93 -7.19 19.11
CA LEU A 176 2.07 -7.52 20.24
C LEU A 176 1.20 -6.33 20.65
N GLU A 177 1.77 -5.13 20.73
CA GLU A 177 1.05 -3.91 21.06
C GLU A 177 -0.03 -3.60 20.02
N ARG A 178 0.32 -3.70 18.74
CA ARG A 178 -0.66 -3.51 17.64
C ARG A 178 -1.79 -4.52 17.75
N ASP A 179 -1.48 -5.80 17.88
CA ASP A 179 -2.48 -6.87 17.92
C ASP A 179 -3.43 -6.73 19.13
N VAL A 180 -2.91 -6.36 20.30
CA VAL A 180 -3.72 -6.07 21.49
C VAL A 180 -4.63 -4.88 21.26
N LYS A 181 -4.12 -3.77 20.69
CA LYS A 181 -4.93 -2.58 20.38
C LYS A 181 -6.04 -2.90 19.38
N THR A 182 -5.72 -3.62 18.30
CA THR A 182 -6.71 -4.04 17.30
C THR A 182 -7.78 -4.94 17.91
N GLU A 183 -7.42 -5.85 18.83
CA GLU A 183 -8.40 -6.68 19.51
C GLU A 183 -9.33 -5.85 20.42
N MET A 184 -8.78 -4.87 21.14
CA MET A 184 -9.58 -3.95 21.96
C MET A 184 -10.58 -3.16 21.11
N GLU A 185 -10.13 -2.62 19.97
CA GLU A 185 -10.99 -1.90 19.02
C GLU A 185 -12.11 -2.81 18.48
N ARG A 186 -11.78 -4.06 18.11
CA ARG A 186 -12.75 -5.05 17.63
C ARG A 186 -13.82 -5.35 18.68
N ILE A 187 -13.43 -5.55 19.94
CA ILE A 187 -14.37 -5.79 21.04
C ILE A 187 -15.28 -4.57 21.24
N SER A 188 -14.72 -3.37 21.20
CA SER A 188 -15.48 -2.12 21.31
C SER A 188 -16.52 -1.99 20.21
N GLN A 189 -16.12 -2.18 18.94
CA GLN A 189 -17.03 -2.15 17.79
C GLN A 189 -18.15 -3.19 17.92
N ARG A 190 -17.82 -4.43 18.33
CA ARG A 190 -18.81 -5.49 18.54
C ARG A 190 -19.80 -5.13 19.65
N LEU A 191 -19.34 -4.52 20.74
CA LEU A 191 -20.21 -4.06 21.82
C LEU A 191 -21.14 -2.95 21.35
N THR A 192 -20.61 -1.95 20.64
CA THR A 192 -21.39 -0.86 20.05
C THR A 192 -22.47 -1.39 19.11
N GLN A 193 -22.13 -2.34 18.24
CA GLN A 193 -23.09 -2.97 17.33
C GLN A 193 -24.20 -3.71 18.10
N ARG A 194 -23.86 -4.45 19.16
CA ARG A 194 -24.86 -5.10 20.02
C ARG A 194 -25.76 -4.12 20.76
N ILE A 195 -25.21 -2.99 21.24
CA ILE A 195 -26.01 -1.93 21.87
C ILE A 195 -26.99 -1.34 20.86
N LYS A 196 -26.54 -1.10 19.63
CA LYS A 196 -27.39 -0.62 18.54
C LYS A 196 -28.51 -1.62 18.21
N GLU A 197 -28.17 -2.88 18.01
CA GLU A 197 -29.16 -3.96 17.78
C GLU A 197 -30.18 -4.06 18.91
N LEU A 198 -29.73 -3.90 20.16
CA LEU A 198 -30.62 -3.89 21.32
C LEU A 198 -31.53 -2.66 21.30
N ALA A 199 -30.98 -1.47 21.04
CA ALA A 199 -31.76 -0.25 20.93
C ALA A 199 -32.83 -0.37 19.85
N GLU A 200 -32.48 -0.83 18.64
CA GLU A 200 -33.42 -1.06 17.53
C GLU A 200 -34.49 -2.11 17.88
N ARG A 201 -34.11 -3.22 18.52
CA ARG A 201 -35.05 -4.27 18.92
C ARG A 201 -36.06 -3.80 19.97
N TYR A 202 -35.62 -2.94 20.89
CA TYR A 202 -36.46 -2.43 21.98
C TYR A 202 -37.08 -1.06 21.66
N GLU A 203 -36.81 -0.48 20.49
CA GLU A 203 -37.43 0.75 20.00
C GLU A 203 -38.94 0.58 19.83
N THR A 204 -39.38 -0.59 19.31
CA THR A 204 -40.79 -0.95 19.21
C THR A 204 -41.04 -2.25 19.95
N THR A 205 -41.48 -2.15 21.20
CA THR A 205 -41.69 -3.33 22.04
C THR A 205 -42.84 -4.21 21.51
N LEU A 206 -42.75 -5.53 21.72
CA LEU A 206 -43.82 -6.47 21.36
C LEU A 206 -45.16 -6.08 21.99
N SER A 207 -45.15 -5.49 23.19
CA SER A 207 -46.37 -4.99 23.84
C SER A 207 -47.00 -3.84 23.06
N GLN A 208 -46.21 -2.88 22.58
CA GLN A 208 -46.71 -1.77 21.75
C GLN A 208 -47.28 -2.29 20.43
N GLN A 209 -46.57 -3.20 19.75
CA GLN A 209 -47.05 -3.82 18.52
C GLN A 209 -48.35 -4.62 18.77
N THR A 210 -48.44 -5.36 19.88
CA THR A 210 -49.65 -6.10 20.25
C THR A 210 -50.82 -5.16 20.48
N THR A 211 -50.62 -4.08 21.24
CA THR A 211 -51.65 -3.06 21.47
C THR A 211 -52.09 -2.41 20.16
N GLU A 212 -51.17 -2.11 19.26
CA GLU A 212 -51.48 -1.52 17.95
C GLU A 212 -52.27 -2.49 17.06
N VAL A 213 -51.86 -3.76 17.00
CA VAL A 213 -52.59 -4.82 16.29
C VAL A 213 -54.00 -4.98 16.86
N THR A 214 -54.17 -5.08 18.18
CA THR A 214 -55.51 -5.18 18.80
C THR A 214 -56.37 -3.96 18.48
N ASN A 215 -55.79 -2.76 18.49
CA ASN A 215 -56.51 -1.54 18.15
C ASN A 215 -56.93 -1.51 16.66
N LEU A 216 -56.04 -1.92 15.76
CA LEU A 216 -56.34 -2.01 14.33
C LEU A 216 -57.37 -3.10 14.05
N GLU A 217 -57.24 -4.28 14.66
CA GLU A 217 -58.18 -5.39 14.55
C GLU A 217 -59.58 -4.98 15.03
N SER A 218 -59.69 -4.28 16.16
CA SER A 218 -60.95 -3.72 16.65
C SER A 218 -61.58 -2.75 15.64
N LYS A 219 -60.78 -1.87 15.01
CA LYS A 219 -61.26 -0.98 13.94
C LYS A 219 -61.75 -1.76 12.73
N VAL A 220 -60.98 -2.74 12.24
CA VAL A 220 -61.36 -3.58 11.09
C VAL A 220 -62.65 -4.35 11.39
N ASN A 221 -62.77 -4.99 12.55
CA ASN A 221 -63.98 -5.70 12.97
C ASN A 221 -65.18 -4.78 13.01
N THR A 222 -65.03 -3.56 13.53
CA THR A 222 -66.09 -2.53 13.51
C THR A 222 -66.49 -2.18 12.07
N HIS A 223 -65.53 -2.03 11.17
CA HIS A 223 -65.82 -1.76 9.76
C HIS A 223 -66.52 -2.94 9.06
N LEU A 224 -66.08 -4.18 9.31
CA LEU A 224 -66.69 -5.39 8.76
C LEU A 224 -68.13 -5.58 9.25
N GLN A 225 -68.40 -5.30 10.52
CA GLN A 225 -69.76 -5.29 11.07
C GLN A 225 -70.65 -4.25 10.37
N LYS A 226 -70.13 -3.03 10.14
CA LYS A 226 -70.86 -2.00 9.36
C LYS A 226 -71.14 -2.43 7.92
N MET A 227 -70.31 -3.31 7.35
CA MET A 227 -70.51 -3.89 6.02
C MET A 227 -71.43 -5.13 6.02
N GLY A 228 -71.93 -5.56 7.18
CA GLY A 228 -72.91 -6.65 7.30
C GLY A 228 -72.33 -8.04 7.57
N PHE A 229 -71.03 -8.16 7.88
CA PHE A 229 -70.43 -9.42 8.32
C PHE A 229 -70.67 -9.65 9.81
N VAL A 230 -71.14 -10.84 10.18
CA VAL A 230 -71.41 -11.25 11.57
C VAL A 230 -70.59 -12.50 11.87
N TRP A 231 -69.84 -12.49 12.97
CA TRP A 231 -69.06 -13.63 13.44
C TRP A 231 -69.88 -14.38 14.50
N ASN A 232 -69.99 -15.72 14.39
CA ASN A 232 -70.51 -16.58 15.46
C ASN A 232 -69.44 -16.86 16.50
#